data_AF-M5BT28-F1
#
_entry.id   AF-M5BT28-F1
#
_cell.length_a   1.000
_cell.length_b   1.000
_cell.length_c   1.000
_cell.angle_alpha   90.00
_cell.angle_beta   90.00
_cell.angle_gamma   90.00
#
_symmetry.space_group_name_H-M   'P 1'
#
loop_
_entity.id
_entity.type
_entity.pdbx_description
1 polymer ?
#
loop_
_entity_poly.entity_id
_entity_poly.type
_entity_poly.pdbx_seq_one_letter_code
_entity_poly.pdbx_strand_id
1 'polypeptide(L)'
;MALSKKFATVFVSTGSQNGGQETTALTTIPFFAHHGIIYVPIGYRAPELGGVKDIRGGGPFGSGTIASGDGSRQPSAEELTVAQTHGKHFAEVVKTYKKGEAAALAPPPTKATKSPKKGFFAKLLK
;
A
#
# COMPACT_ATOMS: atom_id res chain seq x y z
N MET A 1 -0.45 14.48 16.89
CA MET A 1 -0.94 13.22 16.28
C MET A 1 0.24 12.32 15.93
N ALA A 2 0.44 11.21 16.67
CA ALA A 2 1.61 10.33 16.52
C ALA A 2 1.58 9.41 15.28
N LEU A 3 0.40 9.13 14.73
CA LEU A 3 0.19 8.21 13.61
C LEU A 3 0.01 8.90 12.26
N SER A 4 0.15 10.23 12.22
CA SER A 4 0.05 10.98 10.97
C SER A 4 1.12 10.51 9.98
N LYS A 5 0.73 10.32 8.71
CA LYS A 5 1.58 9.80 7.61
C LYS A 5 2.13 8.39 7.84
N LYS A 6 1.57 7.62 8.78
CA LYS A 6 1.79 6.16 8.87
C LYS A 6 0.86 5.44 7.90
N PHE A 7 1.22 4.21 7.55
CA PHE A 7 0.47 3.39 6.60
C PHE A 7 -0.22 2.25 7.33
N ALA A 8 -1.44 1.92 6.90
CA ALA A 8 -2.15 0.75 7.38
C ALA A 8 -2.92 0.06 6.25
N THR A 9 -3.18 -1.23 6.44
CA THR A 9 -4.15 -2.00 5.68
C THR A 9 -4.95 -2.89 6.62
N VAL A 10 -6.04 -3.48 6.14
CA VAL A 10 -6.95 -4.33 6.91
C VAL A 10 -7.04 -5.70 6.25
N PHE A 11 -7.06 -6.74 7.08
CA PHE A 11 -7.50 -8.08 6.70
C PHE A 11 -8.58 -8.53 7.68
N VAL A 12 -9.48 -9.40 7.24
CA VAL A 12 -10.65 -9.80 8.02
C VAL A 12 -10.79 -11.32 8.11
N SER A 13 -11.48 -11.79 9.15
CA SER A 13 -11.97 -13.16 9.27
C SER A 13 -13.42 -13.11 9.73
N THR A 14 -14.31 -13.84 9.07
CA THR A 14 -15.74 -13.87 9.40
C THR A 14 -16.27 -15.30 9.49
N GLY A 15 -17.36 -15.51 10.23
CA GLY A 15 -18.00 -16.83 10.32
C GLY A 15 -18.85 -17.19 9.09
N SER A 16 -19.29 -16.21 8.29
CA SER A 16 -20.15 -16.40 7.12
C SER A 16 -19.71 -15.56 5.92
N GLN A 17 -20.18 -15.93 4.73
CA GLN A 17 -19.73 -15.37 3.45
C GLN A 17 -19.88 -13.84 3.35
N ASN A 18 -20.98 -13.27 3.85
CA ASN A 18 -21.26 -11.83 3.73
C ASN A 18 -21.40 -11.13 5.09
N GLY A 19 -21.19 -11.86 6.19
CA GLY A 19 -21.28 -11.33 7.55
C GLY A 19 -20.03 -10.55 7.96
N GLY A 20 -19.79 -9.40 7.32
CA GLY A 20 -18.71 -8.49 7.70
C GLY A 20 -17.47 -8.49 6.81
N GLN A 21 -17.42 -9.29 5.74
CA GLN A 21 -16.22 -9.39 4.88
C GLN A 21 -15.77 -8.03 4.33
N GLU A 22 -16.73 -7.17 3.96
CA GLU A 22 -16.43 -5.82 3.47
C GLU A 22 -16.66 -4.74 4.53
N THR A 23 -17.77 -4.85 5.26
CA THR A 23 -18.19 -3.78 6.18
C THR A 23 -17.23 -3.61 7.33
N THR A 24 -16.62 -4.67 7.85
CA THR A 24 -15.60 -4.55 8.92
C THR A 24 -14.41 -3.70 8.47
N ALA A 25 -13.94 -3.88 7.22
CA ALA A 25 -12.88 -3.04 6.66
C ALA A 25 -13.37 -1.60 6.43
N LEU A 26 -14.54 -1.42 5.81
CA LEU A 26 -15.14 -0.11 5.55
C LEU A 26 -15.33 0.72 6.82
N THR A 27 -15.82 0.13 7.90
CA THR A 27 -16.02 0.82 9.18
C THR A 27 -14.73 1.06 9.95
N THR A 28 -13.62 0.44 9.56
CA THR A 28 -12.30 0.70 10.13
C THR A 28 -11.65 1.95 9.51
N ILE A 29 -11.95 2.26 8.24
CA ILE A 29 -11.33 3.39 7.50
C ILE A 29 -11.51 4.75 8.19
N PRO A 30 -12.68 5.11 8.77
CA PRO A 30 -12.84 6.38 9.50
C PRO A 30 -11.83 6.56 10.64
N PHE A 31 -11.41 5.49 11.32
CA PHE A 31 -10.38 5.56 12.38
C PHE A 31 -9.01 5.93 11.79
N PHE A 32 -8.67 5.38 10.62
CA PHE A 32 -7.44 5.77 9.92
C PHE A 32 -7.45 7.24 9.53
N ALA A 33 -8.57 7.73 9.01
CA ALA A 33 -8.73 9.14 8.66
C ALA A 33 -8.54 10.04 9.88
N HIS A 34 -9.17 9.71 11.02
CA HIS A 34 -9.07 10.49 12.24
C HIS A 34 -7.63 10.56 12.80
N HIS A 35 -6.82 9.51 12.59
CA HIS A 35 -5.42 9.48 13.00
C HIS A 35 -4.42 10.02 11.94
N GLY A 36 -4.90 10.37 10.75
CA GLY A 36 -4.05 10.79 9.62
C GLY A 36 -3.22 9.64 9.03
N ILE A 37 -3.71 8.40 9.15
CA ILE A 37 -3.12 7.20 8.57
C ILE A 37 -3.53 7.07 7.10
N ILE A 38 -2.57 6.71 6.25
CA ILE A 38 -2.79 6.44 4.84
C ILE A 38 -3.22 4.97 4.70
N TYR A 39 -4.46 4.77 4.29
CA TYR A 39 -5.03 3.44 4.04
C TYR A 39 -4.63 2.93 2.65
N VAL A 40 -4.14 1.69 2.58
CA VAL A 40 -3.72 1.02 1.34
C VAL A 40 -4.59 -0.22 1.09
N PRO A 41 -5.58 -0.16 0.17
CA PRO A 41 -6.42 -1.31 -0.16
C PRO A 41 -5.74 -2.26 -1.16
N ILE A 42 -6.14 -3.54 -1.17
CA ILE A 42 -5.72 -4.50 -2.19
C ILE A 42 -6.33 -4.19 -3.57
N GLY A 43 -7.59 -3.72 -3.63
CA GLY A 43 -8.34 -3.64 -4.88
C GLY A 43 -8.49 -5.02 -5.54
N TYR A 44 -8.50 -5.08 -6.88
CA TYR A 44 -8.61 -6.34 -7.64
C TYR A 44 -7.25 -6.86 -8.14
N ARG A 45 -6.18 -6.65 -7.37
CA ARG A 45 -4.82 -7.05 -7.75
C ARG A 45 -4.58 -8.56 -7.76
N ALA A 46 -5.34 -9.30 -6.94
CA ALA A 46 -5.30 -10.75 -6.88
C ALA A 46 -6.43 -11.32 -7.76
N PRO A 47 -6.12 -12.04 -8.87
CA PRO A 47 -7.13 -12.63 -9.75
C PRO A 47 -8.11 -13.57 -9.02
N GLU A 48 -7.66 -14.19 -7.94
CA GLU A 48 -8.43 -15.10 -7.09
C GLU A 48 -9.69 -14.42 -6.53
N LEU A 49 -9.69 -13.09 -6.33
CA LEU A 49 -10.88 -12.34 -5.89
C LEU A 49 -12.02 -12.37 -6.91
N GLY A 50 -11.74 -12.60 -8.20
CA GLY A 50 -12.72 -12.62 -9.28
C GLY A 50 -13.29 -14.01 -9.62
N GLY A 51 -12.79 -15.08 -8.99
CA GLY A 51 -13.28 -16.43 -9.24
C GLY A 51 -14.71 -16.65 -8.74
N VAL A 52 -15.40 -17.69 -9.21
CA VAL A 52 -16.75 -18.05 -8.71
C VAL A 52 -16.89 -19.53 -8.36
N LYS A 53 -15.81 -20.30 -8.49
CA LYS A 53 -15.80 -21.75 -8.30
C LYS A 53 -15.89 -22.14 -6.83
N ASP A 54 -15.10 -21.50 -5.98
CA ASP A 54 -14.94 -21.86 -4.58
C ASP A 54 -15.33 -20.68 -3.67
N ILE A 55 -15.86 -21.00 -2.49
CA ILE A 55 -16.17 -20.00 -1.46
C ILE A 55 -14.87 -19.45 -0.89
N ARG A 56 -14.74 -18.12 -0.89
CA ARG A 56 -13.60 -17.39 -0.32
C ARG A 56 -14.02 -16.09 0.35
N GLY A 57 -13.22 -15.67 1.33
CA GLY A 57 -13.30 -14.34 1.93
C GLY A 57 -12.46 -13.29 1.20
N GLY A 58 -12.56 -12.06 1.68
CA GLY A 58 -11.89 -10.88 1.15
C GLY A 58 -12.71 -10.10 0.12
N GLY A 59 -12.19 -8.94 -0.24
CA GLY A 59 -12.78 -8.03 -1.22
C GLY A 59 -11.81 -6.90 -1.55
N PRO A 60 -12.25 -5.89 -2.33
CA PRO A 60 -11.38 -4.78 -2.72
C PRO A 60 -10.87 -3.95 -1.53
N PHE A 61 -11.60 -3.98 -0.40
CA PHE A 61 -11.24 -3.31 0.85
C PHE A 61 -10.27 -4.11 1.74
N GLY A 62 -9.82 -5.29 1.32
CA GLY A 62 -8.85 -6.06 2.09
C GLY A 62 -8.94 -7.55 1.83
N SER A 63 -7.83 -8.24 2.04
CA SER A 63 -7.80 -9.70 2.06
C SER A 63 -8.64 -10.24 3.21
N GLY A 64 -9.25 -11.41 3.04
CA GLY A 64 -10.05 -12.00 4.11
C GLY A 64 -10.13 -13.51 4.01
N THR A 65 -10.64 -14.12 5.08
CA THR A 65 -10.92 -15.56 5.15
C THR A 65 -12.27 -15.79 5.82
N ILE A 66 -12.89 -16.94 5.53
CA ILE A 66 -14.12 -17.39 6.18
C ILE A 66 -13.78 -18.56 7.12
N ALA A 67 -14.10 -18.42 8.40
CA ALA A 67 -13.79 -19.40 9.43
C ALA A 67 -14.90 -20.44 9.67
N SER A 68 -16.04 -20.32 9.00
CA SER A 68 -17.31 -21.00 9.35
C SER A 68 -17.88 -20.54 10.70
N GLY A 69 -19.17 -20.80 10.95
CA GLY A 69 -19.84 -20.38 12.18
C GLY A 69 -19.29 -21.03 13.45
N ASP A 70 -18.67 -22.20 13.32
CA ASP A 70 -18.01 -22.96 14.39
C ASP A 70 -16.49 -22.73 14.45
N GLY A 71 -15.91 -21.93 13.54
CA GLY A 71 -14.48 -21.68 13.46
C GLY A 71 -13.64 -22.83 12.86
N SER A 72 -14.28 -23.89 12.33
CA SER A 72 -13.58 -25.10 11.85
C SER A 72 -12.85 -24.91 10.51
N ARG A 73 -13.29 -23.96 9.66
CA ARG A 73 -12.70 -23.77 8.32
C ARG A 73 -11.40 -22.99 8.43
N GLN A 74 -10.34 -23.55 7.84
CA GLN A 74 -9.06 -22.88 7.69
C GLN A 74 -9.01 -22.04 6.42
N PRO A 75 -8.12 -21.03 6.35
CA PRO A 75 -7.92 -20.26 5.13
C PRO A 75 -7.58 -21.14 3.93
N SER A 76 -8.27 -20.91 2.82
CA SER A 76 -8.01 -21.65 1.57
C SER A 76 -6.71 -21.19 0.91
N ALA A 77 -6.19 -21.99 -0.03
CA ALA A 77 -5.00 -21.61 -0.80
C ALA A 77 -5.20 -20.29 -1.57
N GLU A 78 -6.41 -20.05 -2.08
CA GLU A 78 -6.76 -18.79 -2.75
C GLU A 78 -6.74 -17.62 -1.77
N GLU A 79 -7.35 -17.76 -0.59
CA GLU A 79 -7.35 -16.70 0.45
C GLU A 79 -5.93 -16.36 0.92
N LEU A 80 -5.08 -17.38 1.09
CA LEU A 80 -3.67 -17.19 1.42
C LEU A 80 -2.90 -16.47 0.30
N THR A 81 -3.19 -16.79 -0.96
CA THR A 81 -2.59 -16.13 -2.12
C THR A 81 -3.01 -14.66 -2.21
N VAL A 82 -4.29 -14.36 -1.97
CA VAL A 82 -4.81 -12.99 -1.87
C VAL A 82 -4.12 -12.23 -0.75
N ALA A 83 -3.97 -12.82 0.44
CA ALA A 83 -3.29 -12.20 1.57
C ALA A 83 -1.80 -11.91 1.28
N GLN A 84 -1.09 -12.83 0.62
CA GLN A 84 0.30 -12.62 0.20
C GLN A 84 0.41 -11.49 -0.83
N THR A 85 -0.47 -11.46 -1.83
CA THR A 85 -0.55 -10.39 -2.82
C THR A 85 -0.83 -9.04 -2.17
N HIS A 86 -1.73 -9.02 -1.19
CA HIS A 86 -2.04 -7.83 -0.41
C HIS A 86 -0.83 -7.29 0.35
N GLY A 87 -0.12 -8.17 1.07
CA GLY A 87 1.09 -7.79 1.83
C GLY A 87 2.21 -7.28 0.93
N LYS A 88 2.44 -7.92 -0.22
CA LYS A 88 3.40 -7.46 -1.24
C LYS A 88 3.03 -6.07 -1.75
N HIS A 89 1.78 -5.88 -2.14
CA HIS A 89 1.30 -4.58 -2.62
C HIS A 89 1.46 -3.48 -1.56
N PHE A 90 1.07 -3.75 -0.31
CA PHE A 90 1.25 -2.83 0.80
C PHE A 90 2.73 -2.42 0.95
N ALA A 91 3.64 -3.38 0.97
CA ALA A 91 5.06 -3.13 1.10
C ALA A 91 5.62 -2.29 -0.07
N GLU A 92 5.17 -2.56 -1.29
CA GLU A 92 5.55 -1.80 -2.49
C GLU A 92 5.09 -0.35 -2.43
N VAL A 93 3.87 -0.08 -1.98
CA VAL A 93 3.34 1.28 -1.80
C VAL A 93 4.15 2.03 -0.76
N VAL A 94 4.40 1.43 0.40
CA VAL A 94 5.20 2.04 1.47
C VAL A 94 6.62 2.34 0.99
N LYS A 95 7.26 1.39 0.29
CA LYS A 95 8.60 1.56 -0.29
C LYS A 95 8.64 2.71 -1.30
N THR A 96 7.63 2.79 -2.17
CA THR A 96 7.53 3.84 -3.19
C THR A 96 7.34 5.21 -2.55
N TYR A 97 6.45 5.31 -1.56
CA TYR A 97 6.24 6.54 -0.81
C TYR A 97 7.53 7.02 -0.13
N LYS A 98 8.24 6.11 0.55
CA LYS A 98 9.49 6.46 1.25
C LYS A 98 10.60 6.94 0.31
N LYS A 99 10.70 6.35 -0.89
CA LYS A 99 11.60 6.85 -1.93
C LYS A 99 11.22 8.25 -2.41
N GLY A 100 9.93 8.49 -2.67
CA GLY A 100 9.43 9.79 -3.09
C GLY A 100 9.62 10.87 -2.03
N GLU A 101 9.36 10.55 -0.77
CA GLU A 101 9.60 11.42 0.38
C GLU A 101 11.08 11.83 0.49
N ALA A 102 12.00 10.87 0.36
CA ALA A 102 13.43 11.16 0.37
C ALA A 102 13.88 12.04 -0.80
N ALA A 103 13.35 11.80 -2.00
CA ALA A 103 13.66 12.61 -3.17
C ALA A 103 13.13 14.05 -3.07
N ALA A 104 11.93 14.23 -2.51
CA ALA A 104 11.33 15.56 -2.31
C ALA A 104 12.05 16.38 -1.22
N LEU A 105 12.66 15.72 -0.24
CA LEU A 105 13.45 16.37 0.83
C LEU A 105 14.90 16.64 0.42
N ALA A 106 15.37 16.07 -0.68
CA ALA A 106 16.73 16.30 -1.16
C ALA A 106 16.89 17.78 -1.56
N PRO A 107 18.01 18.43 -1.22
CA PRO A 107 18.27 19.78 -1.67
C PRO A 107 18.25 19.84 -3.20
N PRO A 108 17.75 20.94 -3.80
CA PRO A 108 17.73 21.08 -5.24
C PRO A 108 19.15 20.88 -5.80
N PRO A 109 19.30 20.21 -6.97
CA PRO A 109 20.60 19.99 -7.56
C PRO A 109 21.30 21.34 -7.72
N THR A 110 22.48 21.46 -7.12
CA THR A 110 23.33 22.64 -7.30
C THR A 110 23.56 22.80 -8.80
N LYS A 111 23.07 23.92 -9.36
CA LYS A 111 23.36 24.26 -10.75
C LYS A 111 24.89 24.19 -10.89
N ALA A 112 25.37 23.31 -11.76
CA ALA A 112 26.79 23.23 -12.06
C ALA A 112 27.26 24.62 -12.49
N THR A 113 27.98 25.32 -11.62
CA THR A 113 28.68 26.55 -11.96
C THR A 113 29.66 26.15 -13.05
N LYS A 114 29.38 26.51 -14.30
CA LYS A 114 30.32 26.31 -15.40
C LYS A 114 31.62 26.99 -14.99
N SER A 115 32.62 26.19 -14.66
CA SER A 115 33.97 26.69 -14.42
C SER A 115 34.38 27.54 -15.62
N PRO A 116 34.89 28.77 -15.41
CA PRO A 116 35.26 29.64 -16.52
C PRO A 116 36.23 28.89 -17.43
N LYS A 117 35.94 28.86 -18.74
CA LYS A 117 36.77 28.17 -19.73
C LYS A 117 38.20 28.72 -19.61
N LYS A 118 39.19 27.83 -19.48
CA LYS A 118 40.64 28.12 -19.32
C LYS A 118 41.27 29.06 -20.39
N GLY A 119 40.51 29.56 -21.36
CA GLY A 119 40.97 30.49 -22.40
C GLY A 119 40.28 31.86 -22.41
N PHE A 120 39.33 32.14 -21.51
CA PHE A 120 38.62 33.44 -21.54
C PHE A 120 39.53 34.61 -21.14
N PHE A 121 40.40 34.43 -20.14
CA PHE A 121 41.34 35.47 -19.72
C PHE A 121 42.52 35.67 -20.69
N ALA A 122 42.88 34.66 -21.49
CA ALA A 122 43.95 34.78 -22.47
C ALA A 122 43.58 35.65 -23.69
N LYS A 123 42.29 35.95 -23.89
CA LYS A 123 41.79 36.73 -25.03
C LYS A 123 41.52 38.21 -24.69
N LEU A 124 41.68 38.62 -23.42
CA LEU A 124 41.43 39.98 -22.95
C LEU A 124 42.71 40.85 -22.88
N LEU A 125 43.88 40.26 -23.14
CA LEU A 125 45.21 40.90 -23.04
C LEU A 125 45.86 41.12 -24.42
N LYS A 126 45.08 41.18 -25.49
CA LYS A 126 45.50 41.64 -26.83
C LYS A 126 44.53 42.70 -27.29
#